data_AF-A0A284S9C8-F1
#
_entry.id   AF-A0A284S9C8-F1
#
_cell.length_a   1.000
_cell.length_b   1.000
_cell.length_c   1.000
_cell.angle_alpha   90.00
_cell.angle_beta   90.00
_cell.angle_gamma   90.00
#
_symmetry.space_group_name_H-M   'P 1'
#
loop_
_entity.id
_entity.type
_entity.pdbx_description
1 polymer ?
#
loop_
_entity_poly.entity_id
_entity_poly.type
_entity_poly.pdbx_seq_one_letter_code
_entity_poly.pdbx_strand_id
1 'polypeptide(L)'
;MSNLPSLANVLSALYASQRSSSSTLYALVQHVVDAGPSITFPILTPIRYLVTAFDNGIQDALCEFNVLLRLGMDPIEHGPLEPNECIQKSSYIQLRKHYIHARDELIPAIETNLTKIEPLLITELHGSYELELFLRFIKKIPWFSSARIDLLDNIPTIFSSLRSSLRAVLVCFEYVEHHAHNFLTCFLDVDWANRQRGRTDLLWCLQGTPESLIRLNWGLCTYTKMPGYLLPAPGFERLAEELAYLWLQNKAIFFFVIRVWFNVTTSLHEESLS
;
A
#
# COMPACT_ATOMS: atom_id res chain seq x y z
N MET A 1 -6.36 17.08 -23.20
CA MET A 1 -6.59 16.53 -21.85
C MET A 1 -6.19 15.08 -21.90
N SER A 2 -5.10 14.69 -21.23
CA SER A 2 -4.76 13.27 -21.08
C SER A 2 -5.86 12.60 -20.26
N ASN A 3 -6.40 11.48 -20.74
CA ASN A 3 -7.42 10.73 -20.02
C ASN A 3 -6.76 10.12 -18.77
N LEU A 4 -6.94 10.77 -17.62
CA LEU A 4 -6.53 10.21 -16.33
C LEU A 4 -7.22 8.86 -16.12
N PRO A 5 -6.48 7.81 -15.72
CA PRO A 5 -7.09 6.54 -15.34
C PRO A 5 -8.06 6.76 -14.17
N SER A 6 -9.13 5.96 -14.13
CA SER A 6 -10.10 6.04 -13.03
C SER A 6 -9.40 5.78 -11.69
N LEU A 7 -9.81 6.51 -10.65
CA LEU A 7 -9.20 6.36 -9.33
C LEU A 7 -9.31 4.92 -8.81
N ALA A 8 -10.43 4.23 -9.07
CA ALA A 8 -10.58 2.82 -8.71
C ALA A 8 -9.51 1.91 -9.36
N ASN A 9 -9.20 2.12 -10.65
CA ASN A 9 -8.16 1.36 -11.32
C ASN A 9 -6.77 1.70 -10.76
N VAL A 10 -6.52 2.97 -10.46
CA VAL A 10 -5.26 3.43 -9.84
C VAL A 10 -5.07 2.79 -8.46
N LEU A 11 -6.09 2.82 -7.60
CA LEU A 11 -6.02 2.21 -6.26
C LEU A 11 -5.87 0.68 -6.34
N SER A 12 -6.55 0.03 -7.29
CA SER A 12 -6.38 -1.42 -7.51
C SER A 12 -4.96 -1.77 -7.95
N ALA A 13 -4.41 -1.02 -8.91
CA ALA A 13 -3.04 -1.21 -9.39
C ALA A 13 -2.00 -0.89 -8.30
N LEU A 14 -2.24 0.14 -7.49
CA LEU A 14 -1.42 0.50 -6.33
C LEU A 14 -1.36 -0.68 -5.35
N TYR A 15 -2.51 -1.21 -4.94
CA TYR A 15 -2.61 -2.35 -4.04
C TYR A 15 -1.88 -3.58 -4.60
N ALA A 16 -2.10 -3.92 -5.86
CA ALA A 16 -1.46 -5.08 -6.50
C ALA A 16 0.06 -4.92 -6.56
N SER A 17 0.55 -3.72 -6.90
CA SER A 17 1.98 -3.43 -7.03
C SER A 17 2.67 -3.43 -5.68
N GLN A 18 2.06 -2.85 -4.64
CA GLN A 18 2.59 -2.91 -3.28
C GLN A 18 2.61 -4.33 -2.74
N ARG A 19 1.52 -5.09 -2.94
CA ARG A 19 1.49 -6.50 -2.54
C ARG A 19 2.59 -7.30 -3.24
N SER A 20 2.83 -7.03 -4.52
CA SER A 20 3.92 -7.64 -5.30
C SER A 20 5.30 -7.28 -4.73
N SER A 21 5.59 -6.00 -4.46
CA SER A 21 6.87 -5.58 -3.87
C SER A 21 7.09 -6.18 -2.49
N SER A 22 6.09 -6.13 -1.60
CA SER A 22 6.17 -6.71 -0.25
C SER A 22 6.41 -8.22 -0.29
N SER A 23 5.66 -8.94 -1.14
CA SER A 23 5.79 -10.41 -1.27
C SER A 23 7.14 -10.80 -1.85
N THR A 24 7.62 -10.04 -2.84
CA THR A 24 8.93 -10.25 -3.46
C THR A 24 10.06 -10.03 -2.46
N LEU A 25 10.00 -8.94 -1.68
CA LEU A 25 10.99 -8.65 -0.65
C LEU A 25 10.93 -9.69 0.48
N TYR A 26 9.73 -10.10 0.91
CA TYR A 26 9.57 -11.14 1.91
C TYR A 26 10.17 -12.47 1.45
N ALA A 27 9.85 -12.90 0.22
CA ALA A 27 10.41 -14.11 -0.36
C ALA A 27 11.94 -14.05 -0.42
N LEU A 28 12.52 -12.91 -0.85
CA LEU A 28 13.97 -12.71 -0.85
C LEU A 28 14.57 -12.89 0.55
N VAL A 29 14.00 -12.23 1.55
CA VAL A 29 14.48 -12.30 2.94
C VAL A 29 14.38 -13.72 3.46
N GLN A 30 13.23 -14.38 3.27
CA GLN A 30 13.01 -15.74 3.74
C GLN A 30 13.97 -16.72 3.08
N HIS A 31 14.14 -16.64 1.76
CA HIS A 31 15.09 -17.51 1.05
C HIS A 31 16.53 -17.27 1.47
N VAL A 32 16.94 -16.03 1.75
CA VAL A 32 18.28 -15.76 2.28
C VAL A 32 18.47 -16.33 3.68
N VAL A 33 17.44 -16.27 4.53
CA VAL A 33 17.45 -16.88 5.87
C VAL A 33 17.56 -18.42 5.77
N ASP A 34 16.85 -19.03 4.83
CA ASP A 34 16.78 -20.49 4.70
C ASP A 34 17.99 -21.08 3.96
N ALA A 35 18.59 -20.34 3.03
CA ALA A 35 19.58 -20.87 2.09
C ALA A 35 20.98 -20.23 2.20
N GLY A 36 21.08 -19.05 2.82
CA GLY A 36 22.33 -18.30 2.95
C GLY A 36 23.04 -18.55 4.29
N PRO A 37 24.36 -18.33 4.36
CA PRO A 37 25.05 -18.24 5.64
C PRO A 37 24.54 -17.03 6.44
N SER A 38 24.69 -17.07 7.77
CA SER A 38 24.16 -16.04 8.69
C SER A 38 24.66 -14.62 8.38
N ILE A 39 25.83 -14.49 7.76
CA ILE A 39 26.43 -13.22 7.32
C ILE A 39 25.72 -12.57 6.13
N THR A 40 24.90 -13.34 5.40
CA THR A 40 24.20 -12.86 4.20
C THR A 40 22.94 -12.06 4.56
N PHE A 41 22.30 -12.36 5.69
CA PHE A 41 21.09 -11.68 6.13
C PHE A 41 21.28 -10.17 6.38
N PRO A 42 22.33 -9.70 7.09
CA PRO A 42 22.60 -8.28 7.27
C PRO A 42 22.68 -7.46 5.97
N ILE A 43 23.08 -8.07 4.85
CA ILE A 43 23.21 -7.43 3.53
C ILE A 43 21.86 -6.88 3.05
N LEU A 44 20.75 -7.50 3.44
CA LEU A 44 19.39 -7.08 3.07
C LEU A 44 18.82 -5.97 3.98
N THR A 45 19.50 -5.61 5.08
CA THR A 45 18.99 -4.62 6.04
C THR A 45 18.68 -3.25 5.40
N PRO A 46 19.57 -2.67 4.57
CA PRO A 46 19.32 -1.35 3.99
C PRO A 46 18.09 -1.33 3.11
N ILE A 47 17.90 -2.34 2.25
CA ILE A 47 16.75 -2.39 1.35
C ILE A 47 15.43 -2.60 2.12
N ARG A 48 15.45 -3.41 3.20
CA ARG A 48 14.27 -3.60 4.06
C ARG A 48 13.83 -2.30 4.70
N TYR A 49 14.77 -1.51 5.24
CA TYR A 49 14.47 -0.22 5.85
C TYR A 49 13.90 0.77 4.82
N LEU A 50 14.51 0.86 3.64
CA LEU A 50 14.07 1.80 2.61
C LEU A 50 12.69 1.46 2.05
N VAL A 51 12.41 0.18 1.76
CA VAL A 51 11.09 -0.24 1.28
C VAL A 51 10.02 -0.03 2.35
N THR A 52 10.36 -0.26 3.62
CA THR A 52 9.46 0.05 4.75
C THR A 52 9.14 1.54 4.81
N ALA A 53 10.14 2.40 4.74
CA ALA A 53 9.95 3.85 4.77
C ALA A 53 9.09 4.32 3.58
N PHE A 54 9.30 3.71 2.42
CA PHE A 54 8.49 3.96 1.22
C PHE A 54 7.03 3.60 1.45
N ASP A 55 6.72 2.39 1.92
CA ASP A 55 5.34 1.97 2.13
C ASP A 55 4.64 2.75 3.25
N ASN A 56 5.34 3.10 4.33
CA ASN A 56 4.79 3.99 5.35
C ASN A 56 4.43 5.36 4.76
N GLY A 57 5.30 5.92 3.92
CA GLY A 57 5.01 7.18 3.22
C GLY A 57 3.79 7.10 2.30
N ILE A 58 3.58 5.97 1.62
CA ILE A 58 2.36 5.75 0.82
C ILE A 58 1.12 5.68 1.73
N GLN A 59 1.19 4.93 2.84
CA GLN A 59 0.10 4.81 3.80
C GLN A 59 -0.32 6.17 4.36
N ASP A 60 0.66 6.96 4.84
CA ASP A 60 0.42 8.29 5.38
C ASP A 60 -0.25 9.20 4.33
N ALA A 61 0.20 9.15 3.09
CA ALA A 61 -0.38 9.94 2.01
C ALA A 61 -1.82 9.54 1.67
N LEU A 62 -2.16 8.25 1.74
CA LEU A 62 -3.52 7.77 1.54
C LEU A 62 -4.44 8.15 2.70
N CYS A 63 -3.91 8.21 3.93
CA CYS A 63 -4.63 8.78 5.08
C CYS A 63 -4.96 10.25 4.83
N GLU A 64 -3.98 11.05 4.37
CA GLU A 64 -4.21 12.46 4.04
C GLU A 64 -5.22 12.63 2.91
N PHE A 65 -5.19 11.76 1.89
CA PHE A 65 -6.19 11.79 0.83
C PHE A 65 -7.59 11.49 1.37
N ASN A 66 -7.72 10.51 2.28
CA ASN A 66 -9.00 10.20 2.92
C ASN A 66 -9.52 11.36 3.76
N VAL A 67 -8.66 12.08 4.50
CA VAL A 67 -9.05 13.29 5.24
C VAL A 67 -9.56 14.37 4.29
N LEU A 68 -8.83 14.63 3.20
CA LEU A 68 -9.22 15.57 2.15
C LEU A 68 -10.61 15.25 1.59
N LEU A 69 -10.86 13.99 1.23
CA LEU A 69 -12.16 13.56 0.70
C LEU A 69 -13.29 13.74 1.70
N ARG A 70 -13.09 13.35 2.97
CA ARG A 70 -14.12 13.48 4.00
C ARG A 70 -14.53 14.94 4.21
N LEU A 71 -13.55 15.81 4.44
CA LEU A 71 -13.82 17.22 4.68
C LEU A 71 -14.37 17.94 3.45
N GLY A 72 -14.06 17.46 2.25
CA GLY A 72 -14.59 17.97 0.99
C GLY A 72 -16.04 17.57 0.72
N MET A 73 -16.51 16.46 1.28
CA MET A 73 -17.91 16.03 1.20
C MET A 73 -18.83 16.82 2.13
N ASP A 74 -18.31 17.34 3.24
CA ASP A 74 -19.07 18.08 4.25
C ASP A 74 -19.93 19.24 3.68
N PRO A 75 -19.40 20.13 2.81
CA PRO A 75 -20.21 21.17 2.15
C PRO A 75 -21.35 20.64 1.29
N ILE A 76 -21.19 19.46 0.70
CA ILE A 76 -22.18 18.79 -0.16
C ILE A 76 -23.30 18.19 0.72
N GLU A 77 -22.93 17.58 1.84
CA GLU A 77 -23.83 16.86 2.75
C GLU A 77 -24.57 17.79 3.72
N HIS A 78 -23.86 18.73 4.34
CA HIS A 78 -24.37 19.54 5.45
C HIS A 78 -24.39 21.04 5.14
N GLY A 79 -23.71 21.48 4.07
CA GLY A 79 -23.45 22.89 3.80
C GLY A 79 -22.12 23.37 4.36
N PRO A 80 -21.74 24.64 4.12
CA PRO A 80 -20.41 25.14 4.47
C PRO A 80 -20.13 25.00 5.97
N LEU A 81 -19.02 24.34 6.29
CA LEU A 81 -18.52 24.12 7.64
C LEU A 81 -17.09 24.69 7.73
N GLU A 82 -16.96 25.83 8.41
CA GLU A 82 -15.66 26.35 8.84
C GLU A 82 -15.15 25.48 10.00
N PRO A 83 -13.89 24.97 10.01
CA PRO A 83 -12.70 25.43 9.25
C PRO A 83 -12.18 24.42 8.19
N ASN A 84 -13.05 23.71 7.47
CA ASN A 84 -12.65 22.56 6.65
C ASN A 84 -11.64 22.86 5.53
N GLU A 85 -11.65 24.05 4.93
CA GLU A 85 -10.74 24.43 3.84
C GLU A 85 -9.26 24.40 4.26
N CYS A 86 -8.93 24.92 5.45
CA CYS A 86 -7.55 24.99 5.93
C CYS A 86 -6.97 23.58 6.11
N ILE A 87 -7.78 22.67 6.67
CA ILE A 87 -7.38 21.30 6.91
C ILE A 87 -7.22 20.54 5.58
N GLN A 88 -8.16 20.71 4.62
CA GLN A 88 -8.04 20.09 3.29
C GLN A 88 -6.75 20.50 2.56
N LYS A 89 -6.41 21.79 2.57
CA LYS A 89 -5.17 22.29 1.97
C LYS A 89 -3.93 21.72 2.67
N SER A 90 -3.96 21.67 4.00
CA SER A 90 -2.89 21.06 4.81
C SER A 90 -2.69 19.59 4.45
N SER A 91 -3.77 18.81 4.37
CA SER A 91 -3.71 17.40 4.01
C SER A 91 -3.15 17.18 2.60
N TYR A 92 -3.57 17.98 1.62
CA TYR A 92 -2.99 17.90 0.28
C TYR A 92 -1.49 18.22 0.26
N ILE A 93 -1.04 19.23 1.02
CA ILE A 93 0.39 19.56 1.15
C ILE A 93 1.18 18.39 1.75
N GLN A 94 0.63 17.74 2.78
CA GLN A 94 1.26 16.57 3.39
C GLN A 94 1.33 15.38 2.43
N LEU A 95 0.24 15.03 1.76
CA LEU A 95 0.20 14.02 0.70
C LEU A 95 1.28 14.27 -0.35
N ARG A 96 1.34 15.50 -0.87
CA ARG A 96 2.33 15.90 -1.89
C ARG A 96 3.77 15.80 -1.37
N LYS A 97 4.00 16.11 -0.09
CA LYS A 97 5.31 15.94 0.54
C LYS A 97 5.74 14.47 0.56
N HIS A 98 4.83 13.55 0.93
CA HIS A 98 5.11 12.11 0.88
C HIS A 98 5.40 11.64 -0.54
N TYR A 99 4.65 12.13 -1.54
CA TYR A 99 4.91 11.83 -2.96
C TYR A 99 6.30 12.30 -3.42
N ILE A 100 6.66 13.55 -3.14
CA ILE A 100 7.97 14.10 -3.50
C ILE A 100 9.10 13.31 -2.84
N HIS A 101 8.97 13.02 -1.54
CA HIS A 101 9.98 12.23 -0.81
C HIS A 101 10.12 10.81 -1.39
N ALA A 102 9.00 10.15 -1.71
CA ALA A 102 9.01 8.84 -2.34
C ALA A 102 9.71 8.86 -3.72
N ARG A 103 9.43 9.87 -4.54
CA ARG A 103 9.95 10.02 -5.90
C ARG A 103 11.43 10.40 -5.92
N ASP A 104 11.80 11.43 -5.16
CA ASP A 104 13.09 12.12 -5.31
C ASP A 104 14.16 11.54 -4.36
N GLU A 105 13.76 10.89 -3.27
CA GLU A 105 14.69 10.35 -2.28
C GLU A 105 14.63 8.82 -2.19
N LEU A 106 13.45 8.25 -1.92
CA LEU A 106 13.35 6.83 -1.59
C LEU A 106 13.55 5.91 -2.79
N ILE A 107 12.89 6.13 -3.92
CA ILE A 107 13.06 5.29 -5.12
C ILE A 107 14.52 5.30 -5.62
N PRO A 108 15.19 6.45 -5.79
CA PRO A 108 16.61 6.48 -6.15
C PRO A 108 17.51 5.77 -5.14
N ALA A 109 17.26 5.95 -3.83
CA ALA A 109 18.00 5.27 -2.78
C ALA A 109 17.81 3.74 -2.83
N ILE A 110 16.58 3.28 -3.05
CA ILE A 110 16.25 1.86 -3.22
C ILE A 110 16.98 1.30 -4.44
N GLU A 111 16.89 1.93 -5.60
CA GLU A 111 17.54 1.45 -6.82
C GLU A 111 19.06 1.37 -6.68
N THR A 112 19.66 2.38 -6.06
CA THR A 112 21.10 2.41 -5.76
C THR A 112 21.49 1.26 -4.83
N ASN A 113 20.71 1.02 -3.77
CA ASN A 113 20.98 -0.07 -2.84
C ASN A 113 20.80 -1.44 -3.50
N LEU A 114 19.74 -1.63 -4.29
CA LEU A 114 19.52 -2.88 -5.04
C LEU A 114 20.71 -3.17 -5.97
N THR A 115 21.23 -2.16 -6.65
CA THR A 115 22.39 -2.30 -7.55
C THR A 115 23.67 -2.69 -6.82
N LYS A 116 23.85 -2.24 -5.57
CA LYS A 116 24.99 -2.60 -4.72
C LYS A 116 24.83 -3.97 -4.07
N ILE A 117 23.63 -4.27 -3.57
CA ILE A 117 23.30 -5.48 -2.82
C ILE A 117 23.30 -6.71 -3.73
N GLU A 118 22.78 -6.60 -4.95
CA GLU A 118 22.65 -7.72 -5.89
C GLU A 118 23.96 -8.51 -6.10
N PRO A 119 25.10 -7.89 -6.51
CA PRO A 119 26.35 -8.62 -6.68
C PRO A 119 26.97 -9.12 -5.37
N LEU A 120 26.79 -8.38 -4.26
CA LEU A 120 27.27 -8.81 -2.94
C LEU A 120 26.55 -10.08 -2.49
N LEU A 121 25.23 -10.09 -2.65
CA LEU A 121 24.39 -11.23 -2.31
C LEU A 121 24.77 -12.46 -3.13
N ILE A 122 24.97 -12.29 -4.44
CA ILE A 122 25.43 -13.36 -5.35
C ILE A 122 26.79 -13.91 -4.89
N THR A 123 27.75 -13.03 -4.60
CA THR A 123 29.11 -13.42 -4.19
C THR A 123 29.10 -14.25 -2.91
N GLU A 124 28.37 -13.80 -1.88
CA GLU A 124 28.25 -14.51 -0.61
C GLU A 124 27.52 -15.85 -0.75
N LEU A 125 26.52 -15.91 -1.64
CA LEU A 125 25.77 -17.14 -1.90
C LEU A 125 26.51 -18.13 -2.79
N HIS A 126 27.49 -17.74 -3.61
CA HIS A 126 28.29 -18.67 -4.42
C HIS A 126 29.18 -19.60 -3.57
N GLY A 127 29.78 -19.09 -2.48
CA GLY A 127 30.67 -19.89 -1.61
C GLY A 127 31.77 -20.62 -2.39
N SER A 128 32.04 -21.91 -2.10
CA SER A 128 33.07 -22.66 -2.85
C SER A 128 32.56 -23.18 -4.20
N TYR A 129 33.40 -23.05 -5.21
CA TYR A 129 33.10 -23.44 -6.59
C TYR A 129 32.78 -24.94 -6.72
N GLU A 130 33.50 -25.79 -6.01
CA GLU A 130 33.31 -27.24 -6.03
C GLU A 130 31.96 -27.65 -5.44
N LEU A 131 31.54 -26.99 -4.36
CA LEU A 131 30.24 -27.24 -3.73
C LEU A 131 29.10 -26.80 -4.64
N GLU A 132 29.24 -25.66 -5.31
CA GLU A 132 28.23 -25.19 -6.26
C GLU A 132 28.08 -26.15 -7.45
N LEU A 133 29.19 -26.59 -8.05
CA LEU A 133 29.16 -27.59 -9.13
C LEU A 133 28.44 -28.86 -8.70
N PHE A 134 28.73 -29.34 -7.48
CA PHE A 134 28.07 -30.50 -6.90
C PHE A 134 26.57 -30.28 -6.70
N LEU A 135 26.16 -29.15 -6.12
CA LEU A 135 24.74 -28.83 -5.92
C LEU A 135 23.98 -28.68 -7.25
N ARG A 136 24.59 -28.04 -8.25
CA ARG A 136 24.03 -27.93 -9.61
C ARG A 136 23.94 -29.29 -10.31
N PHE A 137 24.89 -30.19 -10.07
CA PHE A 137 24.84 -31.56 -10.59
C PHE A 137 23.68 -32.34 -9.95
N ILE A 138 23.57 -32.32 -8.62
CA ILE A 138 22.51 -33.05 -7.90
C ILE A 138 21.12 -32.50 -8.25
N LYS A 139 20.96 -31.19 -8.46
CA LYS A 139 19.69 -30.57 -8.90
C LYS A 139 19.14 -31.16 -10.22
N LYS A 140 19.96 -31.83 -11.04
CA LYS A 140 19.51 -32.51 -12.26
C LYS A 140 18.83 -33.86 -11.98
N ILE A 141 18.97 -34.40 -10.78
CA ILE A 141 18.34 -35.65 -10.36
C ILE A 141 16.93 -35.33 -9.86
N PRO A 142 15.88 -35.99 -10.39
CA PRO A 142 14.52 -35.83 -9.89
C PRO A 142 14.47 -36.03 -8.37
N TRP A 143 13.71 -35.17 -7.68
CA TRP A 143 13.54 -35.10 -6.22
C TRP A 143 14.66 -34.44 -5.41
N PHE A 144 15.78 -34.09 -6.02
CA PHE A 144 16.77 -33.25 -5.35
C PHE A 144 16.61 -31.78 -5.73
N SER A 145 16.50 -30.92 -4.73
CA SER A 145 16.51 -29.47 -4.87
C SER A 145 17.62 -28.86 -4.03
N SER A 146 18.01 -27.64 -4.38
CA SER A 146 18.93 -26.86 -3.57
C SER A 146 18.38 -25.45 -3.47
N ALA A 147 17.80 -25.12 -2.32
CA ALA A 147 17.27 -23.79 -2.04
C ALA A 147 18.29 -22.67 -2.32
N ARG A 148 19.59 -22.98 -2.12
CA ARG A 148 20.70 -22.07 -2.41
C ARG A 148 20.92 -21.84 -3.91
N ILE A 149 20.92 -22.90 -4.72
CA ILE A 149 21.03 -22.77 -6.19
C ILE A 149 19.76 -22.15 -6.76
N ASP A 150 18.58 -22.53 -6.24
CA ASP A 150 17.31 -21.94 -6.64
C ASP A 150 17.27 -20.44 -6.33
N LEU A 151 17.78 -20.02 -5.18
CA LEU A 151 17.92 -18.61 -4.85
C LEU A 151 18.92 -17.92 -5.80
N LEU A 152 20.12 -18.47 -5.98
CA LEU A 152 21.14 -17.90 -6.88
C LEU A 152 20.60 -17.68 -8.30
N ASP A 153 19.91 -18.68 -8.86
CA ASP A 153 19.34 -18.60 -10.20
C ASP A 153 18.21 -17.55 -10.29
N ASN A 154 17.52 -17.26 -9.18
CA ASN A 154 16.36 -16.36 -9.13
C ASN A 154 16.67 -14.92 -8.70
N ILE A 155 17.85 -14.62 -8.12
CA ILE A 155 18.20 -13.27 -7.62
C ILE A 155 17.96 -12.17 -8.67
N PRO A 156 18.43 -12.27 -9.93
CA PRO A 156 18.21 -11.22 -10.91
C PRO A 156 16.73 -10.96 -11.19
N THR A 157 15.93 -12.02 -11.24
CA THR A 157 14.47 -11.95 -11.44
C THR A 157 13.77 -11.32 -10.25
N ILE A 158 14.16 -11.68 -9.02
CA ILE A 158 13.62 -11.10 -7.79
C ILE A 158 13.92 -9.60 -7.73
N PHE A 159 15.17 -9.20 -7.99
CA PHE A 159 15.59 -7.80 -7.93
C PHE A 159 14.93 -6.96 -9.02
N SER A 160 14.82 -7.48 -10.25
CA SER A 160 14.08 -6.80 -11.33
C SER A 160 12.59 -6.67 -11.03
N SER A 161 11.96 -7.72 -10.48
CA SER A 161 10.55 -7.69 -10.05
C SER A 161 10.30 -6.65 -8.95
N LEU A 162 11.21 -6.55 -7.98
CA LEU A 162 11.12 -5.55 -6.91
C LEU A 162 11.24 -4.12 -7.46
N ARG A 163 12.22 -3.86 -8.33
CA ARG A 163 12.37 -2.55 -9.02
C ARG A 163 11.11 -2.20 -9.80
N SER A 164 10.59 -3.13 -10.60
CA SER A 164 9.40 -2.92 -11.43
C SER A 164 8.16 -2.62 -10.58
N SER A 165 7.95 -3.41 -9.52
CA SER A 165 6.81 -3.24 -8.61
C SER A 165 6.85 -1.88 -7.90
N LEU A 166 8.01 -1.48 -7.36
CA LEU A 166 8.16 -0.19 -6.68
C LEU A 166 7.97 1.00 -7.62
N ARG A 167 8.46 0.91 -8.87
CA ARG A 167 8.19 1.93 -9.90
C ARG A 167 6.72 2.00 -10.26
N ALA A 168 6.03 0.86 -10.35
CA ALA A 168 4.59 0.83 -10.60
C ALA A 168 3.80 1.48 -9.45
N VAL A 169 4.22 1.27 -8.19
CA VAL A 169 3.66 1.97 -7.03
C VAL A 169 3.84 3.48 -7.17
N LEU A 170 5.04 3.94 -7.50
CA LEU A 170 5.32 5.37 -7.68
C LEU A 170 4.43 5.99 -8.78
N VAL A 171 4.27 5.32 -9.92
CA VAL A 171 3.39 5.78 -11.00
C VAL A 171 1.94 5.85 -10.54
N CYS A 172 1.45 4.84 -9.81
CA CYS A 172 0.10 4.89 -9.25
C CYS A 172 -0.04 6.05 -8.26
N PHE A 173 1.00 6.30 -7.47
CA PHE A 173 0.99 7.36 -6.46
C PHE A 173 1.00 8.76 -7.08
N GLU A 174 1.67 8.95 -8.22
CA GLU A 174 1.55 10.16 -9.03
C GLU A 174 0.10 10.42 -9.45
N TYR A 175 -0.61 9.38 -9.92
CA TYR A 175 -2.03 9.53 -10.27
C TYR A 175 -2.92 9.81 -9.04
N VAL A 176 -2.61 9.23 -7.88
CA VAL A 176 -3.32 9.56 -6.62
C VAL A 176 -3.15 11.04 -6.28
N GLU A 177 -1.94 11.59 -6.42
CA GLU A 177 -1.66 13.01 -6.18
C GLU A 177 -2.45 13.90 -7.14
N HIS A 178 -2.52 13.56 -8.42
CA HIS A 178 -3.34 14.28 -9.41
C HIS A 178 -4.83 14.22 -9.08
N HIS A 179 -5.34 13.06 -8.67
CA HIS A 179 -6.73 12.92 -8.24
C HIS A 179 -7.02 13.76 -7.00
N ALA A 180 -6.13 13.74 -6.00
CA ALA A 180 -6.27 14.55 -4.80
C ALA A 180 -6.28 16.05 -5.12
N HIS A 181 -5.44 16.51 -6.05
CA HIS A 181 -5.45 17.88 -6.53
C HIS A 181 -6.78 18.25 -7.21
N ASN A 182 -7.31 17.38 -8.07
CA ASN A 182 -8.58 17.61 -8.74
C ASN A 182 -9.73 17.69 -7.73
N PHE A 183 -9.78 16.77 -6.76
CA PHE A 183 -10.79 16.80 -5.69
C PHE A 183 -10.70 18.08 -4.87
N LEU A 184 -9.49 18.46 -4.43
CA LEU A 184 -9.29 19.70 -3.69
C LEU A 184 -9.80 20.91 -4.49
N THR A 185 -9.45 21.00 -5.77
CA THR A 185 -9.86 22.11 -6.63
C THR A 185 -11.38 22.19 -6.74
N CYS A 186 -12.07 21.05 -6.89
CA CYS A 186 -13.53 21.01 -6.91
C CYS A 186 -14.15 21.38 -5.56
N PHE A 187 -13.63 20.85 -4.45
CA PHE A 187 -14.18 21.11 -3.12
C PHE A 187 -14.00 22.57 -2.67
N LEU A 188 -12.95 23.24 -3.13
CA LEU A 188 -12.71 24.66 -2.87
C LEU A 188 -13.46 25.59 -3.82
N ASP A 189 -14.03 25.09 -4.93
CA ASP A 189 -14.93 25.85 -5.78
C ASP A 189 -16.31 25.93 -5.11
N VAL A 190 -16.56 27.07 -4.45
CA VAL A 190 -17.80 27.36 -3.73
C VAL A 190 -19.03 27.23 -4.63
N ASP A 191 -18.94 27.66 -5.88
CA ASP A 191 -20.07 27.57 -6.82
C ASP A 191 -20.32 26.11 -7.22
N TRP A 192 -19.25 25.34 -7.42
CA TRP A 192 -19.37 23.90 -7.65
C TRP A 192 -19.99 23.20 -6.44
N ALA A 193 -19.47 23.43 -5.23
CA ALA A 193 -19.97 22.81 -4.00
C ALA A 193 -21.45 23.14 -3.76
N ASN A 194 -21.83 24.40 -3.95
CA ASN A 194 -23.23 24.84 -3.83
C ASN A 194 -24.16 24.16 -4.83
N ARG A 195 -23.71 23.98 -6.09
CA ARG A 195 -24.49 23.26 -7.13
C ARG A 195 -24.67 21.78 -6.79
N GLN A 196 -23.74 21.18 -6.07
CA GLN A 196 -23.81 19.77 -5.68
C GLN A 196 -24.54 19.54 -4.35
N ARG A 197 -24.95 20.58 -3.63
CA ARG A 197 -25.57 20.45 -2.31
C ARG A 197 -26.77 19.51 -2.33
N GLY A 198 -26.78 18.53 -1.42
CA GLY A 198 -27.85 17.53 -1.30
C GLY A 198 -27.86 16.47 -2.40
N ARG A 199 -26.86 16.40 -3.29
CA ARG A 199 -26.72 15.34 -4.29
C ARG A 199 -26.25 14.04 -3.65
N THR A 200 -27.22 13.24 -3.19
CA THR A 200 -26.97 11.94 -2.54
C THR A 200 -26.30 10.93 -3.46
N ASP A 201 -26.53 11.01 -4.77
CA ASP A 201 -25.87 10.19 -5.78
C ASP A 201 -24.36 10.47 -5.89
N LEU A 202 -23.98 11.75 -5.83
CA LEU A 202 -22.58 12.16 -5.82
C LEU A 202 -21.90 11.74 -4.51
N LEU A 203 -22.55 11.98 -3.36
CA LEU A 203 -22.04 11.57 -2.06
C LEU A 203 -21.81 10.06 -2.01
N TRP A 204 -22.74 9.26 -2.54
CA TRP A 204 -22.59 7.81 -2.62
C TRP A 204 -21.38 7.42 -3.48
N CYS A 205 -21.17 8.07 -4.63
CA CYS A 205 -19.99 7.85 -5.47
C CYS A 205 -18.68 8.21 -4.76
N LEU A 206 -18.68 9.33 -4.02
CA LEU A 206 -17.51 9.81 -3.29
C LEU A 206 -17.18 8.93 -2.09
N GLN A 207 -18.20 8.46 -1.34
CA GLN A 207 -18.05 7.62 -0.15
C GLN A 207 -17.37 6.26 -0.42
N GLY A 208 -17.54 5.69 -1.61
CA GLY A 208 -16.84 4.46 -2.00
C GLY A 208 -15.31 4.61 -2.06
N THR A 209 -14.81 5.85 -2.18
CA THR A 209 -13.37 6.14 -2.27
C THR A 209 -12.67 6.07 -0.90
N PRO A 210 -13.12 6.77 0.16
CA PRO A 210 -12.67 6.56 1.54
C PRO A 210 -12.63 5.10 1.98
N GLU A 211 -13.67 4.32 1.69
CA GLU A 211 -13.70 2.89 2.06
C GLU A 211 -12.60 2.09 1.36
N SER A 212 -12.38 2.38 0.07
CA SER A 212 -11.30 1.77 -0.72
C SER A 212 -9.92 2.15 -0.18
N LEU A 213 -9.72 3.42 0.19
CA LEU A 213 -8.47 3.91 0.80
C LEU A 213 -8.18 3.26 2.14
N ILE A 214 -9.20 3.15 3.02
CA ILE A 214 -9.07 2.47 4.32
C ILE A 214 -8.71 1.01 4.11
N ARG A 215 -9.42 0.31 3.21
CA ARG A 215 -9.16 -1.10 2.93
C ARG A 215 -7.76 -1.34 2.38
N LEU A 216 -7.30 -0.44 1.51
CA LEU A 216 -5.95 -0.46 0.97
C LEU A 216 -4.93 -0.24 2.10
N ASN A 217 -5.12 0.78 2.92
CA ASN A 217 -4.24 1.09 4.05
C ASN A 217 -4.09 -0.07 5.05
N TRP A 218 -5.19 -0.72 5.42
CA TRP A 218 -5.18 -1.91 6.29
C TRP A 218 -4.51 -3.12 5.63
N GLY A 219 -4.67 -3.26 4.31
CA GLY A 219 -4.02 -4.31 3.54
C GLY A 219 -2.50 -4.15 3.44
N LEU A 220 -1.97 -2.94 3.67
CA LEU A 220 -0.54 -2.62 3.60
C LEU A 220 0.23 -2.86 4.91
N CYS A 221 -0.44 -3.13 6.04
CA CYS A 221 0.19 -3.36 7.35
C CYS A 221 1.00 -4.69 7.47
N THR A 222 1.39 -5.33 6.38
CA THR A 222 1.95 -6.70 6.36
C THR A 222 3.43 -6.82 6.71
N TYR A 223 4.15 -5.73 6.96
CA TYR A 223 5.59 -5.78 7.29
C TYR A 223 5.91 -6.27 8.71
N THR A 224 4.90 -6.37 9.57
CA THR A 224 5.03 -6.86 10.96
C THR A 224 5.48 -8.33 11.07
N LYS A 225 5.53 -9.08 9.97
CA LYS A 225 5.91 -10.50 9.93
C LYS A 225 7.29 -10.79 9.31
N MET A 226 8.06 -9.78 8.92
CA MET A 226 9.40 -10.03 8.37
C MET A 226 10.38 -10.51 9.46
N PRO A 227 11.19 -11.56 9.21
CA PRO A 227 12.22 -12.00 10.15
C PRO A 227 13.19 -10.87 10.51
N GLY A 228 13.47 -10.69 11.81
CA GLY A 228 14.40 -9.65 12.30
C GLY A 228 13.88 -8.21 12.12
N TYR A 229 12.57 -8.00 12.15
CA TYR A 229 11.96 -6.67 12.16
C TYR A 229 11.88 -6.17 13.60
N LEU A 230 12.61 -5.08 13.92
CA LEU A 230 12.36 -4.29 15.12
C LEU A 230 11.38 -3.19 14.72
N LEU A 231 10.16 -3.24 15.28
CA LEU A 231 9.19 -2.16 15.17
C LEU A 231 9.87 -0.84 15.57
N PRO A 232 9.66 0.27 14.83
CA PRO A 232 9.76 1.58 15.45
C PRO A 232 8.74 1.63 16.60
N ALA A 233 9.17 2.08 17.78
CA ALA A 233 8.37 2.24 19.00
C ALA A 233 7.13 3.15 18.79
N PRO A 234 6.16 3.17 19.74
CA PRO A 234 4.73 3.28 19.46
C PRO A 234 4.30 4.71 19.09
N GLY A 235 3.99 4.93 17.82
CA GLY A 235 3.15 6.04 17.35
C GLY A 235 1.78 5.57 16.81
N PHE A 236 1.62 4.27 16.58
CA PHE A 236 0.47 3.68 15.89
C PHE A 236 -0.74 3.40 16.79
N GLU A 237 -0.53 3.23 18.11
CA GLU A 237 -1.62 2.93 19.05
C GLU A 237 -2.61 4.11 19.16
N ARG A 238 -2.12 5.36 19.07
CA ARG A 238 -2.96 6.56 19.17
C ARG A 238 -3.91 6.75 17.99
N LEU A 239 -3.46 6.39 16.79
CA LEU A 239 -4.24 6.53 15.54
C LEU A 239 -5.23 5.36 15.38
N ALA A 240 -4.86 4.16 15.83
CA ALA A 240 -5.78 3.04 15.94
C ALA A 240 -6.87 3.30 16.99
N GLU A 241 -6.54 3.94 18.12
CA GLU A 241 -7.51 4.36 19.13
C GLU A 241 -8.43 5.50 18.65
N GLU A 242 -7.90 6.52 17.98
CA GLU A 242 -8.71 7.61 17.42
C GLU A 242 -9.60 7.14 16.26
N LEU A 243 -9.11 6.27 15.38
CA LEU A 243 -9.92 5.67 14.31
C LEU A 243 -10.92 4.65 14.86
N ALA A 244 -10.59 3.89 15.92
CA ALA A 244 -11.54 3.04 16.62
C ALA A 244 -12.61 3.87 17.34
N TYR A 245 -12.26 5.04 17.88
CA TYR A 245 -13.20 5.99 18.51
C TYR A 245 -14.16 6.60 17.49
N LEU A 246 -13.66 7.02 16.32
CA LEU A 246 -14.47 7.50 15.18
C LEU A 246 -15.32 6.39 14.54
N TRP A 247 -14.84 5.13 14.55
CA TRP A 247 -15.59 3.96 14.12
C TRP A 247 -16.69 3.56 15.12
N LEU A 248 -16.45 3.72 16.42
CA LEU A 248 -17.43 3.52 17.50
C LEU A 248 -18.55 4.56 17.49
N GLN A 249 -18.26 5.82 17.14
CA GLN A 249 -19.27 6.89 17.05
C GLN A 249 -20.25 6.70 15.88
N ASN A 250 -19.85 6.02 14.80
CA ASN A 250 -20.69 5.79 13.61
C ASN A 250 -21.44 4.43 13.61
N LYS A 251 -21.50 3.74 14.75
CA LYS A 251 -22.13 2.41 14.89
C LYS A 251 -23.61 2.33 14.49
N ALA A 252 -24.35 3.44 14.47
CA ALA A 252 -25.78 3.45 14.17
C ALA A 252 -26.09 3.08 12.71
N ILE A 253 -25.20 3.41 11.77
CA ILE A 253 -25.45 3.20 10.33
C ILE A 253 -25.00 1.80 9.88
N PHE A 254 -23.87 1.31 10.40
CA PHE A 254 -23.33 -0.01 10.01
C PHE A 254 -24.15 -1.18 10.57
N PHE A 255 -24.65 -1.09 11.81
CA PHE A 255 -25.57 -2.09 12.35
C PHE A 255 -26.94 -2.05 11.66
N PHE A 256 -27.38 -0.89 11.17
CA PHE A 256 -28.63 -0.80 10.40
C PHE A 256 -28.48 -1.48 9.03
N VAL A 257 -27.37 -1.26 8.33
CA VAL A 257 -27.11 -1.90 7.02
C VAL A 257 -26.93 -3.42 7.16
N ILE A 258 -26.18 -3.90 8.17
CA ILE A 258 -26.05 -5.35 8.42
C ILE A 258 -27.39 -5.97 8.84
N ARG A 259 -28.19 -5.30 9.68
CA ARG A 259 -29.48 -5.82 10.15
C ARG A 259 -30.56 -5.80 9.06
N VAL A 260 -30.55 -4.79 8.18
CA VAL A 260 -31.41 -4.73 6.99
C VAL A 260 -30.98 -5.80 5.98
N TRP A 261 -29.69 -6.02 5.77
CA TRP A 261 -29.19 -7.07 4.87
C TRP A 261 -29.47 -8.49 5.42
N PHE A 262 -29.37 -8.70 6.74
CA PHE A 262 -29.69 -9.98 7.38
C PHE A 262 -31.21 -10.29 7.34
N ASN A 263 -32.07 -9.29 7.53
CA ASN A 263 -33.53 -9.48 7.47
C ASN A 263 -34.06 -9.69 6.04
N VAL A 264 -33.42 -9.09 5.03
CA VAL A 264 -33.78 -9.29 3.61
C VAL A 264 -33.30 -10.66 3.11
N THR A 265 -32.18 -11.16 3.61
CA THR A 265 -31.67 -12.48 3.22
C THR A 265 -32.39 -13.63 3.92
N THR A 266 -32.95 -13.44 5.12
CA THR A 266 -33.80 -14.44 5.78
C THR A 266 -35.22 -14.48 5.22
N SER A 267 -35.81 -13.35 4.82
CA SER A 267 -37.16 -13.35 4.20
C SER A 267 -37.17 -14.01 2.82
N LEU A 268 -36.11 -13.84 2.03
CA LEU A 268 -35.96 -14.48 0.72
C LEU A 268 -35.69 -15.99 0.82
N HIS A 269 -35.21 -16.47 1.96
CA HIS A 269 -34.97 -17.90 2.18
C HIS A 269 -36.22 -18.64 2.67
N GLU A 270 -37.16 -17.96 3.33
CA GLU A 270 -38.45 -18.54 3.73
C GLU A 270 -39.48 -18.57 2.58
N GLU A 271 -39.44 -17.62 1.65
CA GLU A 271 -40.31 -17.64 0.44
C GLU A 271 -39.85 -18.61 -0.66
N SER A 272 -38.64 -19.18 -0.56
CA SER A 272 -38.13 -20.19 -1.51
C SER A 272 -38.35 -21.63 -1.03
N LEU A 273 -38.95 -21.82 0.14
CA LEU A 273 -39.23 -23.13 0.76
C LEU A 273 -40.71 -23.36 1.10
N SER A 274 -41.63 -22.51 0.62
CA SER A 274 -43.09 -22.70 0.67
C SER A 274 -43.69 -22.96 -0.71
#